data_AF-A0A7V9K9K0-F1
#
_entry.id   AF-A0A7V9K9K0-F1
#
_cell.length_a   1.000
_cell.length_b   1.000
_cell.length_c   1.000
_cell.angle_alpha   90.00
_cell.angle_beta   90.00
_cell.angle_gamma   90.00
#
_symmetry.space_group_name_H-M   'P 1'
#
loop_
_entity.id
_entity.type
_entity.pdbx_description
1 polymer ?
#
loop_
_entity_poly.entity_id
_entity_poly.type
_entity_poly.pdbx_seq_one_letter_code
_entity_poly.pdbx_strand_id
1 'polypeptide(L)'
;MNGYSEDLRRKIVSAVDRGMSKAQAARTFGVSLSSVKRYTDKAGREESLAPKKSPGSGPKLDEKAIRLLAEDLQERPFASLQDRCDCVRTLTGLSVSRSTVCRAIARRIGSTRKKGGDPQPSATSF
;
A
#
# COMPACT_ATOMS: atom_id res chain seq x y z
N MET A 1 -1.51 -4.15 17.20
CA MET A 1 -2.29 -5.22 17.85
C MET A 1 -2.85 -6.13 16.77
N ASN A 2 -2.53 -7.43 16.79
CA ASN A 2 -3.04 -8.38 15.79
C ASN A 2 -4.44 -8.83 16.21
N GLY A 3 -5.38 -8.92 15.26
CA GLY A 3 -6.72 -9.43 15.57
C GLY A 3 -6.73 -10.95 15.77
N TYR A 4 -7.79 -11.50 16.36
CA TYR A 4 -7.99 -12.96 16.43
C TYR A 4 -7.92 -13.61 15.05
N SER A 5 -7.37 -14.83 15.00
CA SER A 5 -7.23 -15.63 13.78
C SER A 5 -8.58 -15.89 13.12
N GLU A 6 -8.58 -16.06 11.80
CA GLU A 6 -9.80 -16.32 11.04
C GLU A 6 -10.44 -17.67 11.40
N ASP A 7 -9.61 -18.68 11.70
CA ASP A 7 -10.06 -19.97 12.19
C ASP A 7 -10.86 -19.86 13.50
N LEU A 8 -10.36 -19.08 14.46
CA LEU A 8 -11.07 -18.85 15.73
C LEU A 8 -12.42 -18.17 15.48
N ARG A 9 -12.46 -17.17 14.59
CA ARG A 9 -13.72 -16.48 14.23
C ARG A 9 -14.73 -17.44 13.61
N ARG A 10 -14.29 -18.31 12.69
CA ARG A 10 -15.13 -19.34 12.08
C ARG A 10 -15.68 -20.33 13.10
N LYS A 11 -14.82 -20.80 14.02
CA LYS A 11 -15.22 -21.73 15.10
C LYS A 11 -16.27 -21.11 16.02
N ILE A 12 -16.10 -19.84 16.38
CA ILE A 12 -17.08 -19.10 17.20
C ILE A 12 -18.43 -19.01 16.49
N VAL A 13 -18.45 -18.57 15.23
CA VAL A 13 -19.70 -18.45 14.45
C VAL A 13 -20.37 -19.81 14.32
N SER A 14 -19.62 -20.84 13.92
CA SER A 14 -20.15 -22.20 13.77
C SER A 14 -20.69 -22.79 15.08
N ALA A 15 -20.12 -22.45 16.23
CA ALA A 15 -20.65 -22.87 17.52
C ALA A 15 -21.99 -22.18 17.84
N VAL A 16 -22.10 -20.89 17.53
CA VAL A 16 -23.36 -20.13 17.73
C VAL A 16 -24.45 -20.64 16.78
N ASP A 17 -24.12 -20.92 15.52
CA ASP A 17 -25.06 -21.46 14.53
C ASP A 17 -25.58 -22.86 14.92
N ARG A 18 -24.77 -23.63 15.66
CA ARG A 18 -25.18 -24.92 16.26
C ARG A 18 -26.03 -24.78 17.53
N GLY A 19 -26.43 -23.56 17.89
CA GLY A 19 -27.32 -23.29 19.03
C GLY A 19 -26.61 -22.88 20.32
N MET A 20 -25.28 -22.69 20.31
CA MET A 20 -24.58 -22.15 21.48
C MET A 20 -24.92 -20.68 21.71
N SER A 21 -25.26 -20.30 22.95
CA SER A 21 -25.48 -18.88 23.25
C SER A 21 -24.20 -18.05 23.07
N LYS A 22 -24.33 -16.78 22.65
CA LYS A 22 -23.17 -15.88 22.46
C LYS A 22 -22.33 -15.73 23.74
N ALA A 23 -22.96 -15.77 24.92
CA ALA A 23 -22.28 -15.70 26.21
C ALA A 23 -21.52 -16.99 26.54
N GLN A 24 -22.06 -18.15 26.19
CA GLN A 24 -21.37 -19.42 26.34
C GLN A 24 -20.18 -19.51 25.39
N ALA A 25 -20.33 -19.11 24.12
CA ALA A 25 -19.23 -19.06 23.16
C ALA A 25 -18.09 -18.15 23.64
N ALA A 26 -18.41 -16.98 24.22
CA ALA A 26 -17.39 -16.10 24.80
C ALA A 26 -16.55 -16.79 25.88
N ARG A 27 -17.19 -17.52 26.79
CA ARG A 27 -16.51 -18.29 27.85
C ARG A 27 -15.71 -19.46 27.28
N THR A 28 -16.29 -20.24 26.38
CA THR A 28 -15.66 -21.43 25.79
C THR A 28 -14.41 -21.09 24.98
N PHE A 29 -14.44 -19.99 24.21
CA PHE A 29 -13.33 -19.59 23.35
C PHE A 29 -12.39 -18.57 24.01
N GLY A 30 -12.64 -18.15 25.25
CA GLY A 30 -11.81 -17.17 25.97
C GLY A 30 -11.76 -15.79 25.30
N VAL A 31 -12.87 -15.37 24.68
CA VAL A 31 -12.97 -14.09 23.95
C VAL A 31 -14.05 -13.20 24.57
N SER A 32 -13.96 -11.89 24.34
CA SER A 32 -14.99 -10.97 24.81
C SER A 32 -16.34 -11.22 24.12
N LEU A 33 -17.43 -10.99 24.85
CA LEU A 33 -18.79 -11.09 24.31
C LEU A 33 -19.03 -10.13 23.14
N SER A 34 -18.37 -8.96 23.15
CA SER A 34 -18.41 -8.02 22.02
C SER A 34 -17.74 -8.57 20.76
N SER A 35 -16.67 -9.34 20.90
CA SER A 35 -16.01 -10.02 19.76
C SER A 35 -16.92 -11.07 19.15
N VAL A 36 -17.57 -11.89 19.99
CA VAL A 36 -18.54 -12.90 19.54
C VAL A 36 -19.68 -12.25 18.76
N LYS A 37 -20.34 -11.23 19.33
CA LYS A 37 -21.40 -10.47 18.64
C LYS A 37 -20.93 -9.95 17.29
N ARG A 38 -19.77 -9.28 17.26
CA ARG A 38 -19.21 -8.74 16.02
C ARG A 38 -18.97 -9.81 14.94
N TYR A 39 -18.56 -11.02 15.31
CA TYR A 39 -18.35 -12.11 14.34
C TYR A 39 -19.67 -12.70 13.86
N THR A 40 -20.64 -12.92 14.75
CA THR A 40 -21.97 -13.40 14.35
C THR A 40 -22.69 -12.41 13.46
N ASP A 41 -22.58 -11.11 13.75
CA ASP A 41 -23.25 -10.07 12.98
C ASP A 41 -22.62 -9.91 11.59
N LYS A 42 -21.30 -10.10 11.48
CA LYS A 42 -20.60 -10.16 10.18
C LYS A 42 -21.02 -11.38 9.36
N ALA A 43 -21.09 -12.55 10.00
CA ALA A 43 -21.52 -13.77 9.34
C ALA A 43 -22.95 -13.68 8.82
N GLY A 44 -23.86 -13.08 9.59
CA GLY A 44 -25.24 -12.84 9.16
C GLY A 44 -25.40 -11.82 8.01
N ARG A 45 -24.37 -11.02 7.72
CA ARG A 45 -24.31 -10.11 6.56
C ARG A 45 -23.57 -10.71 5.37
N GLU A 46 -23.21 -11.99 5.44
CA GLU A 46 -22.34 -12.68 4.46
C GLU A 46 -20.99 -11.97 4.25
N GLU A 47 -20.55 -11.20 5.26
CA GLU A 47 -19.27 -10.50 5.19
C GLU A 47 -18.12 -11.44 5.56
N SER A 48 -16.98 -11.24 4.91
CA SER A 48 -15.77 -12.00 5.24
C SER A 48 -15.36 -11.82 6.71
N LEU A 49 -15.15 -12.96 7.37
CA LEU A 49 -14.57 -13.05 8.72
C LEU A 49 -13.06 -12.81 8.72
N ALA A 50 -12.43 -12.73 7.54
CA ALA A 50 -11.01 -12.42 7.41
C ALA A 50 -10.65 -11.12 8.13
N PRO A 51 -9.46 -11.05 8.76
CA PRO A 51 -8.90 -9.77 9.21
C PRO A 51 -8.88 -8.78 8.05
N LYS A 52 -9.49 -7.59 8.22
CA LYS A 52 -9.37 -6.52 7.24
C LYS A 52 -7.92 -6.04 7.24
N LYS A 53 -7.28 -6.01 6.07
CA LYS A 53 -5.99 -5.33 5.90
C LYS A 53 -6.24 -3.83 6.05
N SER A 54 -5.52 -3.18 6.95
CA SER A 54 -5.50 -1.72 6.98
C SER A 54 -4.94 -1.22 5.65
N PRO A 55 -5.56 -0.23 4.99
CA PRO A 55 -5.13 0.24 3.66
C PRO A 55 -3.72 0.87 3.63
N GLY A 56 -3.04 0.97 4.79
CA GLY A 56 -1.75 1.64 4.91
C GLY A 56 -1.90 3.16 4.77
N SER A 57 -0.80 3.89 4.96
CA SER A 57 -0.77 5.32 4.69
C SER A 57 -0.82 5.56 3.18
N GLY A 58 -1.61 6.55 2.77
CA GLY A 58 -1.67 6.97 1.37
C GLY A 58 -0.30 7.39 0.82
N PRO A 59 -0.05 7.29 -0.49
CA PRO A 59 1.18 7.78 -1.10
C PRO A 59 1.39 9.27 -0.85
N LYS A 60 2.66 9.69 -0.66
CA LYS A 60 3.01 11.12 -0.53
C LYS A 60 2.86 11.92 -1.83
N LEU A 61 2.95 11.23 -2.96
CA LEU A 61 2.75 11.82 -4.29
C LEU A 61 1.34 11.51 -4.74
N ASP A 62 0.58 12.56 -5.02
CA ASP A 62 -0.75 12.46 -5.61
C ASP A 62 -0.65 12.04 -7.09
N GLU A 63 -1.81 11.71 -7.68
CA GLU A 63 -1.84 11.27 -9.08
C GLU A 63 -1.34 12.34 -10.05
N LYS A 64 -1.54 13.63 -9.73
CA LYS A 64 -1.05 14.74 -10.56
C LYS A 64 0.48 14.82 -10.52
N ALA A 65 1.11 14.75 -9.34
CA ALA A 65 2.56 14.73 -9.24
C ALA A 65 3.17 13.50 -9.94
N ILE A 66 2.48 12.36 -9.93
CA ILE A 66 2.93 11.15 -10.66
C ILE A 66 2.91 11.38 -12.17
N ARG A 67 1.88 12.03 -12.71
CA ARG A 67 1.80 12.35 -14.15
C ARG A 67 2.91 13.33 -14.58
N LEU A 68 3.09 14.41 -13.83
CA LEU A 68 4.16 15.39 -14.09
C LEU A 68 5.55 14.74 -14.04
N LEU A 69 5.77 13.83 -13.08
CA LEU A 69 7.02 13.08 -12.99
C LEU A 69 7.22 12.13 -14.19
N ALA A 70 6.14 11.56 -14.74
CA ALA A 70 6.20 10.72 -15.93
C ALA A 70 6.54 11.54 -17.19
N GLU A 71 5.98 12.75 -17.31
CA GLU A 71 6.30 13.68 -18.39
C GLU A 71 7.77 14.14 -18.33
N ASP A 72 8.25 14.55 -17.15
CA ASP A 72 9.66 14.92 -16.94
C ASP A 72 10.63 13.74 -17.21
N LEU A 73 10.21 12.49 -16.97
CA LEU A 73 10.96 11.30 -17.38
C LEU A 73 11.11 11.16 -18.90
N GLN A 74 10.10 11.57 -19.68
CA GLN A 74 10.18 11.53 -21.15
C GLN A 74 10.99 12.69 -21.70
N GLU A 75 10.77 13.91 -21.20
CA GLU A 75 11.47 15.11 -21.68
C GLU A 75 12.95 15.12 -21.27
N ARG A 76 13.25 14.66 -20.05
CA ARG A 76 14.60 14.70 -19.48
C ARG A 76 14.99 13.34 -18.92
N PRO A 77 15.30 12.36 -19.78
CA PRO A 77 15.59 10.99 -19.33
C PRO A 77 16.84 10.90 -18.42
N PHE A 78 17.83 11.78 -18.63
CA PHE A 78 19.08 11.78 -17.88
C PHE A 78 19.07 12.71 -16.65
N ALA A 79 17.95 13.37 -16.34
CA ALA A 79 17.86 14.20 -15.15
C ALA A 79 18.07 13.38 -13.87
N SER A 80 18.85 13.94 -12.93
CA SER A 80 19.14 13.26 -11.69
C SER A 80 17.88 13.14 -10.82
N LEU A 81 17.88 12.19 -9.87
CA LEU A 81 16.79 12.10 -8.90
C LEU A 81 16.65 13.36 -8.04
N GLN A 82 17.73 14.13 -7.86
CA GLN A 82 17.69 15.38 -7.10
C GLN A 82 16.93 16.44 -7.89
N ASP A 83 17.27 16.64 -9.16
CA ASP A 83 16.59 17.59 -10.05
C ASP A 83 15.09 17.29 -10.13
N ARG A 84 14.72 16.00 -10.14
CA ARG A 84 13.33 15.56 -10.13
C ARG A 84 12.61 15.91 -8.83
N CYS A 85 13.28 15.82 -7.68
CA CYS A 85 12.69 16.27 -6.40
C CYS A 85 12.43 17.78 -6.42
N ASP A 86 13.34 18.55 -6.99
CA ASP A 86 13.23 20.00 -7.07
C ASP A 86 12.15 20.43 -8.07
N CYS A 87 12.01 19.71 -9.19
CA CYS A 87 10.91 19.89 -10.14
C CYS A 87 9.56 19.60 -9.48
N VAL A 88 9.42 18.46 -8.78
CA VAL A 88 8.17 18.13 -8.06
C VAL A 88 7.84 19.19 -7.01
N ARG A 89 8.83 19.66 -6.24
CA ARG A 89 8.64 20.74 -5.27
C ARG A 89 8.15 22.02 -5.93
N THR A 90 8.73 22.41 -7.06
CA THR A 90 8.38 23.65 -7.77
C THR A 90 6.97 23.57 -8.36
N LEU A 91 6.60 22.44 -8.96
CA LEU A 91 5.32 22.28 -9.66
C LEU A 91 4.14 21.99 -8.72
N THR A 92 4.37 21.32 -7.59
CA THR A 92 3.30 20.84 -6.71
C THR A 92 3.36 21.38 -5.30
N GLY A 93 4.45 22.07 -4.93
CA GLY A 93 4.72 22.49 -3.55
C GLY A 93 5.12 21.34 -2.62
N LEU A 94 5.14 20.09 -3.09
CA LEU A 94 5.42 18.92 -2.27
C LEU A 94 6.92 18.67 -2.14
N SER A 95 7.42 18.71 -0.90
CA SER A 95 8.80 18.30 -0.60
C SER A 95 8.89 16.78 -0.45
N VAL A 96 9.49 16.12 -1.44
CA VAL A 96 9.70 14.67 -1.43
C VAL A 96 11.18 14.32 -1.48
N SER A 97 11.55 13.22 -0.80
CA SER A 97 12.92 12.72 -0.84
C SER A 97 13.21 11.92 -2.12
N ARG A 98 14.49 11.81 -2.49
CA ARG A 98 14.97 10.98 -3.62
C ARG A 98 14.42 9.56 -3.58
N SER A 99 14.33 8.94 -2.40
CA SER A 99 13.78 7.59 -2.23
C SER A 99 12.27 7.52 -2.48
N THR A 100 11.52 8.59 -2.24
CA THR A 100 10.09 8.67 -2.54
C THR A 100 9.88 8.72 -4.06
N VAL A 101 10.65 9.57 -4.75
CA VAL A 101 10.63 9.67 -6.22
C VAL A 101 11.03 8.35 -6.86
N CYS A 102 12.15 7.75 -6.46
CA CYS A 102 12.61 6.45 -6.98
C CYS A 102 11.55 5.34 -6.80
N ARG A 103 10.94 5.24 -5.62
CA ARG A 103 9.85 4.27 -5.38
C ARG A 103 8.62 4.56 -6.24
N ALA A 104 8.28 5.83 -6.45
CA ALA A 104 7.15 6.21 -7.29
C ALA A 104 7.38 5.81 -8.76
N ILE A 105 8.57 6.10 -9.29
CA ILE A 105 8.97 5.67 -10.64
C ILE A 105 8.86 4.14 -10.74
N ALA A 106 9.51 3.40 -9.85
CA ALA A 106 9.56 1.94 -9.92
C ALA A 106 8.18 1.27 -9.78
N ARG A 107 7.28 1.80 -8.94
CA ARG A 107 5.99 1.14 -8.62
C ARG A 107 4.79 1.65 -9.41
N ARG A 108 4.83 2.89 -9.90
CA ARG A 108 3.65 3.56 -10.49
C ARG A 108 3.82 3.88 -11.96
N ILE A 109 5.05 4.15 -12.41
CA ILE A 109 5.35 4.53 -13.79
C ILE A 109 5.99 3.36 -14.55
N GLY A 110 6.79 2.55 -13.87
CA GLY A 110 7.58 1.46 -14.45
C GLY A 110 9.06 1.84 -14.55
N SER A 111 9.96 0.84 -14.54
CA SER A 111 11.40 1.13 -14.65
C SER A 111 11.72 1.67 -16.04
N THR A 112 12.13 2.93 -16.15
CA THR A 112 12.71 3.47 -17.37
C THR A 112 14.12 2.89 -17.51
N ARG A 113 14.20 1.80 -18.28
CA ARG A 113 15.37 1.09 -18.88
C ARG A 113 16.69 0.97 -18.08
N LYS A 114 17.17 -0.26 -17.97
CA LYS A 114 18.58 -0.57 -17.66
C LYS A 114 19.48 -0.21 -18.86
N LYS A 115 20.45 0.70 -18.64
CA LYS A 115 21.70 0.93 -19.40
C LYS A 115 21.59 0.94 -20.94
N GLY A 116 21.73 2.12 -21.54
CA GLY A 116 21.93 2.28 -22.98
C GLY A 116 22.17 3.74 -23.32
N GLY A 117 23.37 4.24 -23.02
CA GLY A 117 23.93 5.44 -23.63
C GLY A 117 25.30 5.06 -24.16
N ASP A 118 25.50 5.18 -25.47
CA ASP A 118 26.82 5.03 -26.09
C ASP A 118 27.85 5.95 -25.40
N PRO A 119 29.12 5.52 -25.27
CA PRO A 119 30.15 6.39 -24.75
C PRO A 119 30.28 7.61 -25.67
N GLN A 120 30.29 8.81 -25.09
CA GLN A 120 30.61 10.03 -25.84
C GLN A 120 31.95 9.82 -26.56
N PRO A 121 32.07 10.14 -27.86
CA PRO A 121 33.39 10.23 -28.47
C PRO A 121 34.09 11.41 -27.81
N SER A 122 35.09 11.11 -26.98
CA SER A 122 36.03 12.09 -26.46
C SER A 122 36.74 12.72 -27.66
N ALA A 123 36.43 13.98 -27.94
CA ALA A 123 37.20 14.81 -28.83
C ALA A 123 38.55 15.10 -28.16
N THR A 124 39.57 14.35 -28.53
CA THR A 124 40.97 14.72 -28.30
C THR A 124 41.63 14.78 -29.66
N SER A 125 41.71 15.98 -30.20
CA SER A 125 42.55 16.33 -31.34
C SER A 125 44.03 16.27 -30.91
N PHE A 126 44.84 15.57 -31.68
CA PHE A 126 46.28 15.81 -31.83
C PHE A 126 46.60 15.82 -33.32
#